data_AF-A0A447GE63-F1
#
_entry.id   AF-A0A447GE63-F1
#
_cell.length_a   1.000
_cell.length_b   1.000
_cell.length_c   1.000
_cell.angle_alpha   90.00
_cell.angle_beta   90.00
_cell.angle_gamma   90.00
#
_symmetry.space_group_name_H-M   'P 1'
#
loop_
_entity.id
_entity.type
_entity.pdbx_description
1 polymer ?
#
loop_
_entity_poly.entity_id
_entity_poly.type
_entity_poly.pdbx_seq_one_letter_code
_entity_poly.pdbx_strand_id
1 'polypeptide(L)'
;MRVGYNTNSLADHPLADALALIAEQGYTAVALTIGYPHVRPFDSDLGAQLGALRASLDTYELTVAVETGARYLLDPRNKHKPSLVDVAAEPRIEFLRRAIDIAADLGATCVSLWSGYPVSYTDPAATRDQLVSRLAQVVDYADRRAVTLGFEPEPGMFVETVAQALDVCRALDDPPRLGITLDVGHCVMTEPAGAQTAIVDLGDKLVNVHLDDMTPLKHEHLEFGYGEVDLGAVMDALDGTGFAGVASVELPRHSHDAPNVARRSMRAINLARLPIGTRSWIEDAAAEIRRSPDKIVERFSGAERAMSRASGDAALLARVQLLTTLVAETFDETVGPLIGKLYQWGDSDERLAVLRGLELSALDGRLGPVATAAGVELTEDALRCNDPRLVAAALGGFGSRFLGQHTWRHGVMKLIFMEVPLSAVYGLSNRADPELGRMVRDYISERRAAGRSVPDDAQTLQNLTATKSEVAR
;
A
#
# COMPACT_ATOMS: atom_id res chain seq x y z
N MET A 1 12.10 -6.22 -6.54
CA MET A 1 10.64 -6.41 -6.40
C MET A 1 9.86 -5.12 -6.62
N ARG A 2 8.58 -5.23 -6.98
CA ARG A 2 7.61 -4.12 -6.98
C ARG A 2 6.66 -4.28 -5.80
N VAL A 3 6.44 -3.22 -5.04
CA VAL A 3 5.48 -3.21 -3.93
C VAL A 3 4.11 -2.83 -4.47
N GLY A 4 3.09 -3.65 -4.21
CA GLY A 4 1.73 -3.43 -4.65
C GLY A 4 0.69 -3.43 -3.53
N TYR A 5 -0.55 -3.18 -3.91
CA TYR A 5 -1.71 -3.25 -3.01
C TYR A 5 -2.85 -3.99 -3.72
N ASN A 6 -3.52 -4.89 -3.00
CA ASN A 6 -4.62 -5.67 -3.55
C ASN A 6 -5.90 -4.85 -3.57
N THR A 7 -6.54 -4.82 -4.73
CA THR A 7 -7.82 -4.13 -4.93
C THR A 7 -8.97 -4.78 -4.15
N ASN A 8 -8.85 -6.02 -3.67
CA ASN A 8 -9.84 -6.61 -2.77
C ASN A 8 -9.97 -5.86 -1.43
N SER A 9 -8.96 -5.09 -1.04
CA SER A 9 -8.95 -4.18 0.11
C SER A 9 -9.56 -2.80 -0.18
N LEU A 10 -9.99 -2.55 -1.42
CA LEU A 10 -10.57 -1.29 -1.89
C LEU A 10 -11.95 -1.49 -2.52
N ALA A 11 -12.65 -2.58 -2.16
CA ALA A 11 -13.93 -2.97 -2.75
C ALA A 11 -15.09 -1.98 -2.52
N ASP A 12 -14.90 -0.95 -1.69
CA ASP A 12 -15.87 0.15 -1.49
C ASP A 12 -15.58 1.38 -2.37
N HIS A 13 -14.53 1.32 -3.21
CA HIS A 13 -14.12 2.40 -4.11
C HIS A 13 -14.36 2.01 -5.58
N PRO A 14 -14.72 2.97 -6.45
CA PRO A 14 -14.56 2.79 -7.89
C PRO A 14 -13.09 2.49 -8.25
N LEU A 15 -12.87 1.69 -9.29
CA LEU A 15 -11.51 1.25 -9.66
C LEU A 15 -10.56 2.42 -9.92
N ALA A 16 -11.02 3.49 -10.56
CA ALA A 16 -10.19 4.66 -10.84
C ALA A 16 -9.69 5.34 -9.54
N ASP A 17 -10.57 5.52 -8.56
CA ASP A 17 -10.23 6.09 -7.26
C ASP A 17 -9.32 5.14 -6.47
N ALA A 18 -9.57 3.84 -6.54
CA ALA A 18 -8.71 2.83 -5.92
C ALA A 18 -7.27 2.88 -6.48
N LEU A 19 -7.10 2.96 -7.80
CA LEU A 19 -5.77 3.07 -8.42
C LEU A 19 -5.07 4.39 -8.09
N ALA A 20 -5.81 5.50 -8.05
CA ALA A 20 -5.27 6.79 -7.64
C ALA A 20 -4.75 6.74 -6.19
N LEU A 21 -5.56 6.20 -5.25
CA LEU A 21 -5.16 6.03 -3.85
C LEU A 21 -3.91 5.16 -3.70
N ILE A 22 -3.83 4.05 -4.44
CA ILE A 22 -2.65 3.17 -4.47
C ILE A 22 -1.42 3.95 -4.93
N ALA A 23 -1.50 4.67 -6.04
CA ALA A 23 -0.39 5.46 -6.58
C ALA A 23 0.03 6.60 -5.63
N GLU A 24 -0.93 7.30 -5.02
CA GLU A 24 -0.67 8.39 -4.07
C GLU A 24 0.11 7.94 -2.82
N GLN A 25 -0.06 6.70 -2.38
CA GLN A 25 0.73 6.14 -1.27
C GLN A 25 2.13 5.66 -1.70
N GLY A 26 2.47 5.71 -2.99
CA GLY A 26 3.79 5.32 -3.52
C GLY A 26 3.91 3.84 -3.89
N TYR A 27 2.79 3.11 -4.00
CA TYR A 27 2.83 1.76 -4.56
C TYR A 27 3.16 1.82 -6.06
N THR A 28 3.86 0.79 -6.54
CA THR A 28 4.33 0.70 -7.96
C THR A 28 3.68 -0.46 -8.71
N ALA A 29 2.81 -1.19 -8.02
CA ALA A 29 2.04 -2.27 -8.58
C ALA A 29 0.64 -2.36 -7.96
N VAL A 30 -0.25 -3.08 -8.63
CA VAL A 30 -1.58 -3.40 -8.16
C VAL A 30 -1.85 -4.90 -8.34
N ALA A 31 -2.37 -5.54 -7.29
CA ALA A 31 -2.95 -6.86 -7.41
C ALA A 31 -4.45 -6.71 -7.70
N LEU A 32 -4.82 -6.89 -8.96
CA LEU A 32 -6.16 -6.64 -9.47
C LEU A 32 -7.02 -7.89 -9.30
N THR A 33 -7.96 -7.83 -8.36
CA THR A 33 -8.98 -8.86 -8.20
C THR A 33 -10.02 -8.73 -9.31
N ILE A 34 -10.06 -9.72 -10.20
CA ILE A 34 -11.06 -9.77 -11.27
C ILE A 34 -12.40 -10.23 -10.67
N GLY A 35 -13.36 -9.32 -10.68
CA GLY A 35 -14.73 -9.50 -10.20
C GLY A 35 -15.30 -8.18 -9.70
N TYR A 36 -16.50 -8.25 -9.11
CA TYR A 36 -17.12 -7.09 -8.48
C TYR A 36 -16.25 -6.53 -7.34
N PRO A 37 -16.11 -5.19 -7.20
CA PRO A 37 -16.77 -4.14 -7.98
C PRO A 37 -15.98 -3.68 -9.22
N HIS A 38 -14.78 -4.19 -9.46
CA HIS A 38 -13.80 -3.61 -10.37
C HIS A 38 -13.96 -4.07 -11.82
N VAL A 39 -13.40 -5.24 -12.17
CA VAL A 39 -13.45 -5.77 -13.53
C VAL A 39 -14.47 -6.90 -13.57
N ARG A 40 -15.54 -6.74 -14.34
CA ARG A 40 -16.61 -7.75 -14.48
C ARG A 40 -16.34 -8.62 -15.70
N PRO A 41 -15.74 -9.82 -15.55
CA PRO A 41 -15.16 -10.59 -16.65
C PRO A 41 -16.18 -11.20 -17.62
N PHE A 42 -17.46 -11.18 -17.26
CA PHE A 42 -18.56 -11.77 -18.06
C PHE A 42 -19.46 -10.72 -18.70
N ASP A 43 -19.19 -9.44 -18.45
CA ASP A 43 -20.00 -8.36 -19.01
C ASP A 43 -19.63 -8.11 -20.47
N SER A 44 -20.62 -7.69 -21.27
CA SER A 44 -20.45 -7.45 -22.70
C SER A 44 -19.53 -6.28 -23.03
N ASP A 45 -19.30 -5.37 -22.06
CA ASP A 45 -18.44 -4.19 -22.18
C ASP A 45 -17.03 -4.42 -21.62
N LEU A 46 -16.61 -5.67 -21.36
CA LEU A 46 -15.28 -5.99 -20.82
C LEU A 46 -14.14 -5.28 -21.56
N GLY A 47 -14.18 -5.20 -22.90
CA GLY A 47 -13.15 -4.50 -23.68
C GLY A 47 -13.03 -3.00 -23.34
N ALA A 48 -14.16 -2.34 -23.07
CA ALA A 48 -14.15 -0.94 -22.62
C ALA A 48 -13.62 -0.80 -21.19
N GLN A 49 -13.99 -1.74 -20.30
CA GLN A 49 -13.45 -1.79 -18.93
C GLN A 49 -11.92 -1.94 -18.94
N LEU A 50 -11.39 -2.86 -19.74
CA LEU A 50 -9.93 -3.08 -19.87
C LEU A 50 -9.22 -1.88 -20.51
N GLY A 51 -9.85 -1.21 -21.49
CA GLY A 51 -9.31 0.01 -22.09
C GLY A 51 -9.16 1.15 -21.08
N ALA A 52 -10.17 1.38 -20.25
CA ALA A 52 -10.12 2.37 -19.18
C ALA A 52 -9.08 2.00 -18.11
N LEU A 53 -9.05 0.73 -17.68
CA LEU A 53 -8.08 0.22 -16.73
C LEU A 53 -6.64 0.42 -17.24
N ARG A 54 -6.35 0.07 -18.50
CA ARG A 54 -5.01 0.24 -19.08
C ARG A 54 -4.57 1.69 -19.07
N ALA A 55 -5.47 2.62 -19.44
CA ALA A 55 -5.17 4.04 -19.39
C ALA A 55 -4.82 4.51 -17.96
N SER A 56 -5.53 4.02 -16.94
CA SER A 56 -5.21 4.31 -15.54
C SER A 56 -3.88 3.70 -15.11
N LEU A 57 -3.61 2.43 -15.45
CA LEU A 57 -2.33 1.77 -15.15
C LEU A 57 -1.15 2.52 -15.78
N ASP A 58 -1.28 2.93 -17.06
CA ASP A 58 -0.26 3.70 -17.76
C ASP A 58 -0.07 5.09 -17.13
N THR A 59 -1.16 5.76 -16.73
CA THR A 59 -1.12 7.09 -16.09
C THR A 59 -0.35 7.07 -14.77
N TYR A 60 -0.52 6.01 -13.99
CA TYR A 60 0.11 5.86 -12.67
C TYR A 60 1.37 4.98 -12.69
N GLU A 61 1.80 4.53 -13.88
CA GLU A 61 2.93 3.60 -14.07
C GLU A 61 2.84 2.33 -13.22
N LEU A 62 1.62 1.83 -12.99
CA LEU A 62 1.38 0.66 -12.14
C LEU A 62 1.54 -0.64 -12.92
N THR A 63 2.43 -1.50 -12.42
CA THR A 63 2.49 -2.90 -12.87
C THR A 63 1.32 -3.69 -12.30
N VAL A 64 0.75 -4.64 -13.05
CA VAL A 64 -0.43 -5.39 -12.61
C VAL A 64 -0.13 -6.88 -12.43
N ALA A 65 -0.58 -7.44 -11.31
CA ALA A 65 -0.80 -8.87 -11.11
C ALA A 65 -2.32 -9.12 -11.09
N VAL A 66 -2.78 -10.27 -11.59
CA VAL A 66 -4.20 -10.62 -11.62
C VAL A 66 -4.52 -11.61 -10.52
N GLU A 67 -5.54 -11.30 -9.73
CA GLU A 67 -6.03 -12.11 -8.61
C GLU A 67 -7.41 -12.69 -8.95
N THR A 68 -7.63 -13.97 -8.62
CA THR A 68 -8.86 -14.70 -8.96
C THR A 68 -9.75 -15.03 -7.75
N GLY A 69 -9.49 -14.34 -6.63
CA GLY A 69 -10.14 -14.50 -5.32
C GLY A 69 -11.45 -13.71 -5.13
N ALA A 70 -12.11 -13.24 -6.20
CA ALA A 70 -13.36 -12.51 -6.06
C ALA A 70 -14.46 -13.35 -5.39
N ARG A 71 -15.11 -12.77 -4.38
CA ARG A 71 -16.20 -13.41 -3.64
C ARG A 71 -17.46 -13.46 -4.49
N TYR A 72 -18.13 -14.61 -4.46
CA TYR A 72 -19.43 -14.84 -5.10
C TYR A 72 -19.50 -14.61 -6.63
N LEU A 73 -18.36 -14.53 -7.32
CA LEU A 73 -18.30 -14.25 -8.75
C LEU A 73 -19.02 -15.33 -9.59
N LEU A 74 -18.81 -16.60 -9.25
CA LEU A 74 -19.36 -17.74 -9.99
C LEU A 74 -20.62 -18.33 -9.33
N ASP A 75 -20.79 -18.09 -8.04
CA ASP A 75 -21.97 -18.51 -7.28
C ASP A 75 -22.37 -17.41 -6.27
N PRO A 76 -23.57 -16.81 -6.39
CA PRO A 76 -24.02 -15.75 -5.49
C PRO A 76 -24.27 -16.21 -4.04
N ARG A 77 -24.32 -17.53 -3.78
CA ARG A 77 -24.63 -18.11 -2.46
C ARG A 77 -23.40 -18.68 -1.77
N ASN A 78 -22.45 -19.20 -2.55
CA ASN A 78 -21.31 -19.91 -2.02
C ASN A 78 -20.01 -19.18 -2.37
N LYS A 79 -19.37 -18.58 -1.35
CA LYS A 79 -18.10 -17.86 -1.51
C LYS A 79 -17.09 -18.76 -2.24
N HIS A 80 -16.50 -18.22 -3.31
CA HIS A 80 -15.43 -18.84 -4.09
C HIS A 80 -15.80 -20.15 -4.83
N LYS A 81 -17.05 -20.63 -4.75
CA LYS A 81 -17.46 -21.86 -5.43
C LYS A 81 -17.99 -21.58 -6.84
N PRO A 82 -17.82 -22.53 -7.79
CA PRO A 82 -16.97 -23.71 -7.68
C PRO A 82 -15.47 -23.38 -7.73
N SER A 83 -14.66 -24.33 -7.25
CA SER A 83 -13.19 -24.35 -7.21
C SER A 83 -12.63 -25.54 -7.98
N LEU A 84 -11.31 -25.64 -8.10
CA LEU A 84 -10.67 -26.71 -8.87
C LEU A 84 -10.86 -28.11 -8.26
N VAL A 85 -11.15 -28.19 -6.96
CA VAL A 85 -11.42 -29.46 -6.26
C VAL A 85 -12.90 -29.84 -6.21
N ASP A 86 -13.82 -28.99 -6.70
CA ASP A 86 -15.25 -29.31 -6.71
C ASP A 86 -15.61 -30.25 -7.86
N VAL A 87 -16.68 -31.04 -7.70
CA VAL A 87 -17.14 -31.96 -8.75
C VAL A 87 -17.49 -31.21 -10.04
N ALA A 88 -18.19 -30.07 -9.93
CA ALA A 88 -18.58 -29.22 -11.06
C ALA A 88 -17.63 -28.03 -11.25
N ALA A 89 -16.33 -28.30 -11.45
CA ALA A 89 -15.28 -27.29 -11.56
C ALA A 89 -15.22 -26.54 -12.90
N GLU A 90 -15.98 -26.93 -13.93
CA GLU A 90 -15.87 -26.34 -15.27
C GLU A 90 -16.02 -24.79 -15.29
N PRO A 91 -16.99 -24.18 -14.57
CA PRO A 91 -17.09 -22.71 -14.52
C PRO A 91 -15.84 -22.04 -13.93
N ARG A 92 -15.13 -22.71 -13.02
CA ARG A 92 -13.85 -22.22 -12.49
C ARG A 92 -12.76 -22.27 -13.54
N ILE A 93 -12.67 -23.34 -14.32
CA ILE A 93 -11.68 -23.47 -15.40
C ILE A 93 -11.93 -22.41 -16.48
N GLU A 94 -13.20 -22.20 -16.88
CA GLU A 94 -13.58 -21.15 -17.82
C GLU A 94 -13.22 -19.75 -17.30
N PHE A 95 -13.48 -19.49 -16.01
CA PHE A 95 -13.07 -18.23 -15.38
C PHE A 95 -11.55 -18.05 -15.36
N LEU A 96 -10.77 -19.09 -15.03
CA LEU A 96 -9.32 -19.00 -15.04
C LEU A 96 -8.77 -18.75 -16.45
N ARG A 97 -9.33 -19.39 -17.49
CA ARG A 97 -8.99 -19.08 -18.89
C ARG A 97 -9.30 -17.62 -19.25
N ARG A 98 -10.43 -17.09 -18.77
CA ARG A 98 -10.79 -15.68 -18.96
C ARG A 98 -9.82 -14.74 -18.22
N ALA A 99 -9.42 -15.08 -17.00
CA ALA A 99 -8.44 -14.31 -16.23
C ALA A 99 -7.07 -14.30 -16.92
N ILE A 100 -6.65 -15.42 -17.51
CA ILE A 100 -5.45 -15.52 -18.35
C ILE A 100 -5.54 -14.60 -19.57
N ASP A 101 -6.69 -14.57 -20.26
CA ASP A 101 -6.89 -13.68 -21.41
C ASP A 101 -6.79 -12.21 -20.99
N ILE A 102 -7.43 -11.83 -19.87
CA ILE A 102 -7.36 -10.48 -19.31
C ILE A 102 -5.91 -10.14 -18.91
N ALA A 103 -5.20 -11.07 -18.27
CA ALA A 103 -3.80 -10.88 -17.91
C ALA A 103 -2.90 -10.66 -19.13
N ALA A 104 -3.11 -11.42 -20.21
CA ALA A 104 -2.39 -11.24 -21.47
C ALA A 104 -2.64 -9.85 -22.08
N ASP A 105 -3.91 -9.40 -22.11
CA ASP A 105 -4.30 -8.10 -22.66
C ASP A 105 -3.70 -6.92 -21.86
N LEU A 106 -3.60 -7.08 -20.54
CA LEU A 106 -3.02 -6.09 -19.62
C LEU A 106 -1.50 -6.16 -19.51
N GLY A 107 -0.87 -7.24 -20.01
CA GLY A 107 0.56 -7.49 -19.78
C GLY A 107 0.89 -7.77 -18.31
N ALA A 108 0.00 -8.45 -17.59
CA ALA A 108 0.15 -8.74 -16.18
C ALA A 108 1.34 -9.66 -15.89
N THR A 109 1.96 -9.51 -14.72
CA THR A 109 3.11 -10.32 -14.30
C THR A 109 2.75 -11.78 -14.07
N CYS A 110 1.54 -12.02 -13.54
CA CYS A 110 1.02 -13.36 -13.28
C CYS A 110 -0.52 -13.34 -13.10
N VAL A 111 -1.11 -14.54 -13.11
CA VAL A 111 -2.46 -14.82 -12.59
C VAL A 111 -2.33 -15.71 -11.36
N SER A 112 -2.75 -15.22 -10.20
CA SER A 112 -2.79 -16.01 -8.97
C SER A 112 -4.06 -16.87 -8.89
N LEU A 113 -3.93 -18.11 -8.44
CA LEU A 113 -5.03 -19.07 -8.27
C LEU A 113 -4.73 -20.10 -7.17
N TRP A 114 -5.77 -20.74 -6.64
CA TRP A 114 -5.68 -21.67 -5.51
C TRP A 114 -6.50 -22.95 -5.75
N SER A 115 -6.29 -24.01 -4.94
CA SER A 115 -6.93 -25.32 -5.14
C SER A 115 -8.42 -25.34 -4.78
N GLY A 116 -8.72 -24.80 -3.60
CA GLY A 116 -10.05 -24.69 -3.02
C GLY A 116 -10.24 -25.59 -1.80
N TYR A 117 -11.27 -25.28 -1.03
CA TYR A 117 -11.69 -26.07 0.12
C TYR A 117 -12.37 -27.37 -0.34
N PRO A 118 -11.88 -28.55 0.07
CA PRO A 118 -12.54 -29.81 -0.25
C PRO A 118 -13.90 -29.89 0.46
N VAL A 119 -14.93 -30.32 -0.27
CA VAL A 119 -16.30 -30.48 0.30
C VAL A 119 -16.40 -31.75 1.15
N SER A 120 -15.58 -32.77 0.83
CA SER A 120 -15.49 -34.01 1.58
C SER A 120 -14.12 -34.67 1.35
N TYR A 121 -13.56 -35.28 2.40
CA TYR A 121 -12.30 -36.03 2.35
C TYR A 121 -12.51 -37.52 2.08
N THR A 122 -13.64 -37.92 1.48
CA THR A 122 -13.95 -39.35 1.29
C THR A 122 -12.96 -40.06 0.37
N ASP A 123 -12.32 -39.34 -0.57
CA ASP A 123 -11.20 -39.84 -1.38
C ASP A 123 -10.21 -38.71 -1.75
N PRO A 124 -9.17 -38.47 -0.93
CA PRO A 124 -8.16 -37.45 -1.20
C PRO A 124 -7.34 -37.73 -2.45
N ALA A 125 -7.13 -39.01 -2.83
CA ALA A 125 -6.36 -39.36 -4.01
C ALA A 125 -7.13 -38.99 -5.29
N ALA A 126 -8.41 -39.34 -5.36
CA ALA A 126 -9.27 -38.92 -6.47
C ALA A 126 -9.38 -37.38 -6.57
N THR A 127 -9.43 -36.69 -5.44
CA THR A 127 -9.50 -35.21 -5.40
C THR A 127 -8.20 -34.60 -5.93
N ARG A 128 -7.04 -35.16 -5.55
CA ARG A 128 -5.73 -34.78 -6.08
C ARG A 128 -5.66 -34.99 -7.59
N ASP A 129 -6.07 -36.16 -8.09
CA ASP A 129 -6.01 -36.48 -9.52
C ASP A 129 -6.91 -35.53 -10.33
N GLN A 130 -8.09 -35.18 -9.79
CA GLN A 130 -8.97 -34.19 -10.41
C GLN A 130 -8.34 -32.79 -10.41
N LEU A 131 -7.76 -32.34 -9.29
CA LEU A 131 -7.06 -31.06 -9.21
C LEU A 131 -5.93 -30.98 -10.25
N VAL A 132 -5.04 -31.98 -10.28
CA VAL A 132 -3.90 -32.04 -11.19
C VAL A 132 -4.37 -32.04 -12.65
N SER A 133 -5.35 -32.89 -12.99
CA SER A 133 -5.91 -32.96 -14.34
C SER A 133 -6.53 -31.62 -14.81
N ARG A 134 -7.23 -30.91 -13.92
CA ARG A 134 -7.84 -29.61 -14.24
C ARG A 134 -6.82 -28.50 -14.31
N LEU A 135 -5.86 -28.48 -13.39
CA LEU A 135 -4.77 -27.52 -13.41
C LEU A 135 -3.90 -27.67 -14.66
N ALA A 136 -3.64 -28.91 -15.12
CA ALA A 136 -2.94 -29.17 -16.37
C ALA A 136 -3.59 -28.44 -17.57
N GLN A 137 -4.93 -28.44 -17.64
CA GLN A 137 -5.66 -27.74 -18.71
C GLN A 137 -5.52 -26.20 -18.61
N VAL A 138 -5.44 -25.66 -17.40
CA VAL A 138 -5.27 -24.23 -17.16
C VAL A 138 -3.83 -23.81 -17.49
N VAL A 139 -2.84 -24.61 -17.09
CA VAL A 139 -1.41 -24.42 -17.39
C VAL A 139 -1.16 -24.43 -18.89
N ASP A 140 -1.64 -25.46 -19.59
CA ASP A 140 -1.51 -25.58 -21.05
C ASP A 140 -2.14 -24.37 -21.78
N TYR A 141 -3.24 -23.84 -21.26
CA TYR A 141 -3.84 -22.62 -21.78
C TYR A 141 -3.00 -21.36 -21.49
N ALA A 142 -2.46 -21.23 -20.28
CA ALA A 142 -1.57 -20.14 -19.90
C ALA A 142 -0.28 -20.13 -20.74
N ASP A 143 0.29 -21.30 -21.01
CA ASP A 143 1.47 -21.46 -21.88
C ASP A 143 1.22 -20.93 -23.29
N ARG A 144 0.08 -21.28 -23.90
CA ARG A 144 -0.31 -20.74 -25.22
C ARG A 144 -0.49 -19.23 -25.23
N ARG A 145 -0.89 -18.64 -24.11
CA ARG A 145 -1.05 -17.18 -23.96
C ARG A 145 0.22 -16.49 -23.44
N ALA A 146 1.29 -17.24 -23.18
CA ALA A 146 2.54 -16.77 -22.59
C ALA A 146 2.35 -16.06 -21.22
N VAL A 147 1.38 -16.51 -20.42
CA VAL A 147 1.05 -15.97 -19.10
C VAL A 147 1.60 -16.88 -18.01
N THR A 148 2.20 -16.29 -16.98
CA THR A 148 2.66 -17.01 -15.78
C THR A 148 1.51 -17.19 -14.79
N LEU A 149 1.39 -18.38 -14.20
CA LEU A 149 0.46 -18.69 -13.13
C LEU A 149 1.21 -18.72 -11.79
N GLY A 150 0.61 -18.15 -10.74
CA GLY A 150 1.05 -18.31 -9.36
C GLY A 150 0.04 -19.19 -8.62
N PHE A 151 0.44 -20.41 -8.25
CA PHE A 151 -0.42 -21.30 -7.47
C PHE A 151 -0.20 -21.07 -5.98
N GLU A 152 -1.26 -20.68 -5.30
CA GLU A 152 -1.22 -20.27 -3.89
C GLU A 152 -1.63 -21.44 -2.97
N PRO A 153 -0.76 -21.87 -2.04
CA PRO A 153 -1.15 -22.69 -0.91
C PRO A 153 -1.87 -21.84 0.15
N GLU A 154 -3.00 -22.32 0.66
CA GLU A 154 -3.86 -21.55 1.58
C GLU A 154 -4.35 -22.43 2.75
N PRO A 155 -4.31 -21.94 4.02
CA PRO A 155 -4.77 -22.69 5.19
C PRO A 155 -6.19 -23.24 5.04
N GLY A 156 -6.34 -24.54 5.28
CA GLY A 156 -7.61 -25.27 5.18
C GLY A 156 -8.06 -25.63 3.76
N MET A 157 -7.36 -25.18 2.72
CA MET A 157 -7.62 -25.66 1.35
C MET A 157 -7.04 -27.06 1.11
N PHE A 158 -7.28 -27.66 -0.05
CA PHE A 158 -6.71 -28.96 -0.39
C PHE A 158 -5.18 -28.93 -0.52
N VAL A 159 -4.61 -27.80 -0.92
CA VAL A 159 -3.18 -27.52 -0.92
C VAL A 159 -2.93 -26.37 0.06
N GLU A 160 -2.33 -26.70 1.20
CA GLU A 160 -2.16 -25.79 2.34
C GLU A 160 -0.71 -25.32 2.51
N THR A 161 0.27 -26.13 2.10
CA THR A 161 1.70 -25.84 2.32
C THR A 161 2.46 -25.68 1.02
N VAL A 162 3.59 -24.99 1.08
CA VAL A 162 4.55 -24.84 -0.01
C VAL A 162 5.02 -26.20 -0.53
N ALA A 163 5.29 -27.15 0.38
CA ALA A 163 5.69 -28.50 0.00
C ALA A 163 4.63 -29.21 -0.85
N GLN A 164 3.35 -29.09 -0.48
CA GLN A 164 2.24 -29.66 -1.26
C GLN A 164 2.07 -28.96 -2.61
N ALA A 165 2.26 -27.63 -2.68
CA ALA A 165 2.21 -26.90 -3.94
C ALA A 165 3.33 -27.32 -4.90
N LEU A 166 4.55 -27.56 -4.38
CA LEU A 166 5.65 -28.12 -5.15
C LEU A 166 5.41 -29.57 -5.59
N ASP A 167 4.73 -30.39 -4.78
CA ASP A 167 4.30 -31.74 -5.18
C ASP A 167 3.31 -31.70 -6.35
N VAL A 168 2.42 -30.69 -6.40
CA VAL A 168 1.51 -30.46 -7.53
C VAL A 168 2.29 -30.03 -8.78
N CYS A 169 3.26 -29.12 -8.65
CA CYS A 169 4.13 -28.73 -9.77
C CYS A 169 4.88 -29.93 -10.36
N ARG A 170 5.49 -30.76 -9.50
CA ARG A 170 6.19 -31.99 -9.92
C ARG A 170 5.26 -33.00 -10.59
N ALA A 171 4.01 -33.11 -10.14
CA ALA A 171 3.02 -33.98 -10.77
C ALA A 171 2.59 -33.53 -12.18
N LEU A 172 2.90 -32.28 -12.54
CA LEU A 172 2.67 -31.69 -13.87
C LEU A 172 3.95 -31.61 -14.71
N ASP A 173 5.03 -32.29 -14.31
CA ASP A 173 6.36 -32.21 -14.92
C ASP A 173 6.97 -30.78 -14.91
N ASP A 174 6.75 -30.04 -13.82
CA ASP A 174 7.37 -28.73 -13.54
C ASP A 174 7.27 -27.71 -14.69
N PRO A 175 6.04 -27.34 -15.12
CA PRO A 175 5.87 -26.44 -16.25
C PRO A 175 6.51 -25.07 -15.96
N PRO A 176 7.20 -24.45 -16.94
CA PRO A 176 8.03 -23.27 -16.71
C PRO A 176 7.24 -22.03 -16.32
N ARG A 177 5.95 -21.97 -16.66
CA ARG A 177 5.05 -20.85 -16.33
C ARG A 177 4.13 -21.14 -15.16
N LEU A 178 4.34 -22.25 -14.43
CA LEU A 178 3.66 -22.53 -13.17
C LEU A 178 4.63 -22.28 -12.01
N GLY A 179 4.48 -21.12 -11.39
CA GLY A 179 5.12 -20.75 -10.15
C GLY A 179 4.16 -20.78 -8.97
N ILE A 180 4.61 -20.21 -7.86
CA ILE A 180 3.91 -20.13 -6.58
C ILE A 180 3.63 -18.66 -6.25
N THR A 181 2.40 -18.38 -5.85
CA THR A 181 2.08 -17.17 -5.09
C THR A 181 2.24 -17.53 -3.62
N LEU A 182 3.09 -16.80 -2.90
CA LEU A 182 3.28 -17.02 -1.46
C LEU A 182 2.60 -15.91 -0.66
N ASP A 183 1.61 -16.27 0.14
CA ASP A 183 1.10 -15.42 1.20
C ASP A 183 1.94 -15.63 2.47
N VAL A 184 2.55 -14.55 2.97
CA VAL A 184 3.48 -14.63 4.10
C VAL A 184 2.77 -14.78 5.45
N GLY A 185 1.52 -14.32 5.58
CA GLY A 185 0.70 -14.57 6.75
C GLY A 185 0.27 -16.03 6.85
N HIS A 186 -0.08 -16.67 5.72
CA HIS A 186 -0.36 -18.11 5.68
C HIS A 186 0.79 -18.94 6.23
N CYS A 187 2.04 -18.53 5.98
CA CYS A 187 3.24 -19.20 6.48
C CYS A 187 3.29 -19.28 8.01
N VAL A 188 2.71 -18.32 8.74
CA VAL A 188 2.62 -18.37 10.22
C VAL A 188 1.86 -19.61 10.68
N MET A 189 0.87 -20.05 9.91
CA MET A 189 0.03 -21.21 10.23
C MET A 189 0.57 -22.52 9.64
N THR A 190 1.21 -22.45 8.47
CA THR A 190 1.47 -23.63 7.61
C THR A 190 2.95 -23.97 7.45
N GLU A 191 3.85 -23.02 7.70
CA GLU A 191 5.29 -23.17 7.47
C GLU A 191 6.08 -22.97 8.77
N PRO A 192 6.39 -24.03 9.54
CA PRO A 192 7.08 -23.92 10.83
C PRO A 192 8.45 -23.24 10.77
N ALA A 193 9.09 -23.22 9.61
CA ALA A 193 10.38 -22.56 9.39
C ALA A 193 10.24 -21.06 9.04
N GLY A 194 9.01 -20.56 8.91
CA GLY A 194 8.68 -19.17 8.60
C GLY A 194 8.73 -18.82 7.12
N ALA A 195 8.11 -17.69 6.78
CA ALA A 195 8.00 -17.18 5.41
C ALA A 195 9.36 -16.93 4.74
N GLN A 196 10.36 -16.44 5.48
CA GLN A 196 11.71 -16.20 4.97
C GLN A 196 12.38 -17.49 4.45
N THR A 197 12.13 -18.62 5.11
CA THR A 197 12.66 -19.93 4.67
C THR A 197 11.90 -20.39 3.43
N ALA A 198 10.58 -20.28 3.43
CA ALA A 198 9.75 -20.60 2.27
C ALA A 198 10.14 -19.79 1.02
N ILE A 199 10.45 -18.50 1.17
CA ILE A 199 10.94 -17.64 0.07
C ILE A 199 12.25 -18.17 -0.52
N VAL A 200 13.19 -18.57 0.34
CA VAL A 200 14.48 -19.13 -0.10
C VAL A 200 14.28 -20.49 -0.78
N ASP A 201 13.45 -21.36 -0.21
CA ASP A 201 13.18 -22.70 -0.74
C ASP A 201 12.46 -22.67 -2.09
N LEU A 202 11.58 -21.69 -2.30
CA LEU A 202 10.87 -21.52 -3.57
C LEU A 202 11.80 -21.01 -4.69
N GLY A 203 12.75 -20.12 -4.38
CA GLY A 203 13.67 -19.54 -5.37
C GLY A 203 12.93 -19.04 -6.62
N ASP A 204 13.34 -19.52 -7.80
CA ASP A 204 12.76 -19.13 -9.09
C ASP A 204 11.28 -19.51 -9.27
N LYS A 205 10.74 -20.41 -8.44
CA LYS A 205 9.30 -20.73 -8.47
C LYS A 205 8.46 -19.62 -7.83
N LEU A 206 9.01 -18.73 -7.01
CA LEU A 206 8.26 -17.63 -6.41
C LEU A 206 7.98 -16.53 -7.45
N VAL A 207 6.72 -16.39 -7.86
CA VAL A 207 6.33 -15.44 -8.93
C VAL A 207 5.50 -14.26 -8.43
N ASN A 208 4.83 -14.42 -7.29
CA ASN A 208 3.98 -13.40 -6.65
C ASN A 208 4.01 -13.57 -5.13
N VAL A 209 3.83 -12.47 -4.39
CA VAL A 209 3.79 -12.50 -2.93
C VAL A 209 2.60 -11.68 -2.44
N HIS A 210 1.82 -12.26 -1.53
CA HIS A 210 0.85 -11.50 -0.74
C HIS A 210 1.44 -11.15 0.62
N LEU A 211 1.28 -9.90 1.01
CA LEU A 211 1.81 -9.32 2.23
C LEU A 211 0.67 -8.97 3.18
N ASP A 212 0.63 -9.64 4.30
CA ASP A 212 -0.27 -9.35 5.40
C ASP A 212 0.39 -9.82 6.69
N ASP A 213 -0.35 -9.74 7.79
CA ASP A 213 0.04 -10.32 9.06
C ASP A 213 -1.01 -11.32 9.52
N MET A 214 -0.60 -12.29 10.33
CA MET A 214 -1.49 -13.36 10.76
C MET A 214 -1.06 -13.93 12.11
N THR A 215 -2.01 -14.54 12.82
CA THR A 215 -1.74 -15.30 14.06
C THR A 215 -1.76 -16.79 13.76
N PRO A 216 -1.04 -17.64 14.52
CA PRO A 216 -1.07 -19.09 14.32
C PRO A 216 -2.43 -19.73 14.67
N LEU A 217 -3.35 -18.96 15.27
CA LEU A 217 -4.60 -19.48 15.82
C LEU A 217 -5.78 -19.44 14.85
N LYS A 218 -5.76 -18.52 13.87
CA LYS A 218 -6.89 -18.26 13.01
C LYS A 218 -6.43 -17.70 11.67
N HIS A 219 -6.99 -18.26 10.60
CA HIS A 219 -6.84 -17.73 9.24
C HIS A 219 -7.61 -16.40 9.10
N GLU A 220 -6.89 -15.32 9.35
CA GLU A 220 -7.38 -13.95 9.31
C GLU A 220 -6.23 -13.02 8.90
N HIS A 221 -6.39 -12.36 7.76
CA HIS A 221 -5.46 -11.34 7.27
C HIS A 221 -5.56 -10.08 8.15
N LEU A 222 -4.46 -9.70 8.79
CA LEU A 222 -4.33 -8.58 9.72
C LEU A 222 -3.36 -7.52 9.15
N GLU A 223 -3.54 -6.27 9.57
CA GLU A 223 -2.52 -5.24 9.33
C GLU A 223 -1.19 -5.61 10.01
N PHE A 224 -0.07 -5.17 9.43
CA PHE A 224 1.26 -5.41 10.00
C PHE A 224 1.40 -4.92 11.45
N GLY A 225 1.96 -5.78 12.29
CA GLY A 225 2.17 -5.54 13.72
C GLY A 225 1.03 -6.02 14.60
N TYR A 226 0.00 -6.65 14.04
CA TYR A 226 -1.10 -7.28 14.78
C TYR A 226 -1.04 -8.82 14.79
N GLY A 227 -0.11 -9.42 14.04
CA GLY A 227 0.16 -10.85 14.05
C GLY A 227 1.62 -11.16 14.40
N GLU A 228 2.16 -12.23 13.82
CA GLU A 228 3.48 -12.78 14.12
C GLU A 228 4.45 -12.78 12.91
N VAL A 229 4.08 -12.16 11.78
CA VAL A 229 4.97 -12.05 10.62
C VAL A 229 6.14 -11.11 10.93
N ASP A 230 7.37 -11.62 10.80
CA ASP A 230 8.58 -10.77 10.73
C ASP A 230 8.70 -10.16 9.33
N LEU A 231 8.00 -9.05 9.11
CA LEU A 231 7.99 -8.35 7.82
C LEU A 231 9.40 -7.94 7.38
N GLY A 232 10.29 -7.62 8.33
CA GLY A 232 11.65 -7.25 8.03
C GLY A 232 12.47 -8.43 7.47
N ALA A 233 12.38 -9.60 8.11
CA ALA A 233 13.00 -10.82 7.62
C ALA A 233 12.43 -11.27 6.26
N VAL A 234 11.12 -11.09 6.04
CA VAL A 234 10.47 -11.33 4.74
C VAL A 234 11.09 -10.42 3.67
N MET A 235 11.20 -9.11 3.93
CA MET A 235 11.75 -8.16 2.96
C MET A 235 13.23 -8.44 2.66
N ASP A 236 14.02 -8.80 3.68
CA ASP A 236 15.42 -9.21 3.51
C ASP A 236 15.53 -10.48 2.66
N ALA A 237 14.65 -11.47 2.86
CA ALA A 237 14.65 -12.71 2.09
C ALA A 237 14.28 -12.46 0.62
N LEU A 238 13.27 -11.63 0.35
CA LEU A 238 12.87 -11.26 -1.02
C LEU A 238 13.99 -10.51 -1.76
N ASP A 239 14.69 -9.61 -1.07
CA ASP A 239 15.83 -8.89 -1.66
C ASP A 239 17.02 -9.84 -1.89
N GLY A 240 17.32 -10.70 -0.90
CA GLY A 240 18.41 -11.66 -0.94
C GLY A 240 18.28 -12.73 -2.02
N THR A 241 17.05 -13.15 -2.36
CA THR A 241 16.79 -14.07 -3.49
C THR A 241 16.66 -13.36 -4.83
N GLY A 242 16.67 -12.02 -4.85
CA GLY A 242 16.52 -11.23 -6.08
C GLY A 242 15.10 -11.23 -6.65
N PHE A 243 14.08 -11.42 -5.81
CA PHE A 243 12.68 -11.47 -6.23
C PHE A 243 12.30 -10.22 -7.04
N ALA A 244 11.85 -10.45 -8.28
CA ALA A 244 11.53 -9.40 -9.25
C ALA A 244 10.02 -9.22 -9.52
N GLY A 245 9.18 -10.07 -8.91
CA GLY A 245 7.72 -10.03 -9.04
C GLY A 245 7.06 -8.92 -8.22
N VAL A 246 5.75 -9.07 -8.01
CA VAL A 246 4.91 -8.19 -7.21
C VAL A 246 4.80 -8.76 -5.79
N ALA A 247 5.05 -7.92 -4.79
CA ALA A 247 4.74 -8.20 -3.39
C ALA A 247 3.62 -7.23 -2.97
N SER A 248 2.38 -7.72 -2.92
CA SER A 248 1.19 -6.89 -2.73
C SER A 248 0.53 -7.07 -1.39
N VAL A 249 0.16 -5.97 -0.74
CA VAL A 249 -0.59 -6.02 0.51
C VAL A 249 -2.00 -6.58 0.28
N GLU A 250 -2.40 -7.59 1.05
CA GLU A 250 -3.71 -8.26 0.92
C GLU A 250 -4.51 -8.24 2.22
N LEU A 251 -5.57 -7.41 2.25
CA LEU A 251 -6.36 -7.19 3.45
C LEU A 251 -7.86 -7.15 3.10
N PRO A 252 -8.50 -8.26 2.70
CA PRO A 252 -9.83 -8.29 2.08
C PRO A 252 -11.00 -8.02 3.04
N ARG A 253 -10.73 -7.56 4.27
CA ARG A 253 -11.72 -7.16 5.29
C ARG A 253 -11.51 -5.71 5.78
N HIS A 254 -10.57 -4.99 5.18
CA HIS A 254 -10.16 -3.65 5.62
C HIS A 254 -10.66 -2.51 4.72
N SER A 255 -11.57 -2.78 3.78
CA SER A 255 -12.14 -1.76 2.87
C SER A 255 -12.75 -0.55 3.57
N HIS A 256 -13.26 -0.75 4.79
CA HIS A 256 -13.86 0.30 5.62
C HIS A 256 -12.90 1.43 6.04
N ASP A 257 -11.58 1.17 6.06
CA ASP A 257 -10.53 2.16 6.38
C ASP A 257 -9.42 2.15 5.32
N ALA A 258 -9.74 1.75 4.07
CA ALA A 258 -8.75 1.42 3.04
C ALA A 258 -7.68 2.50 2.80
N PRO A 259 -8.00 3.81 2.70
CA PRO A 259 -6.98 4.83 2.47
C PRO A 259 -5.94 4.90 3.59
N ASN A 260 -6.36 4.75 4.85
CA ASN A 260 -5.42 4.80 5.97
C ASN A 260 -4.65 3.49 6.12
N VAL A 261 -5.30 2.35 5.88
CA VAL A 261 -4.65 1.03 5.89
C VAL A 261 -3.56 0.97 4.81
N ALA A 262 -3.83 1.44 3.60
CA ALA A 262 -2.85 1.49 2.51
C ALA A 262 -1.62 2.33 2.89
N ARG A 263 -1.83 3.49 3.51
CA ARG A 263 -0.77 4.36 4.03
C ARG A 263 0.06 3.68 5.13
N ARG A 264 -0.61 3.12 6.14
CA ARG A 264 0.05 2.43 7.27
C ARG A 264 0.87 1.23 6.77
N SER A 265 0.32 0.49 5.82
CA SER A 265 0.99 -0.67 5.20
C SER A 265 2.24 -0.27 4.44
N MET A 266 2.18 0.77 3.59
CA MET A 266 3.36 1.26 2.88
C MET A 266 4.45 1.75 3.86
N ARG A 267 4.04 2.45 4.92
CA ARG A 267 4.97 2.88 5.96
C ARG A 267 5.67 1.69 6.64
N ALA A 268 4.93 0.64 7.00
CA ALA A 268 5.49 -0.57 7.59
C ALA A 268 6.50 -1.24 6.63
N ILE A 269 6.17 -1.32 5.34
CA ILE A 269 7.06 -1.87 4.31
C ILE A 269 8.33 -1.01 4.18
N ASN A 270 8.21 0.32 4.16
CA ASN A 270 9.36 1.22 4.09
C ASN A 270 10.31 1.06 5.28
N LEU A 271 9.76 0.84 6.49
CA LEU A 271 10.55 0.54 7.68
C LEU A 271 11.18 -0.86 7.61
N ALA A 272 10.42 -1.87 7.15
CA ALA A 272 10.87 -3.26 7.03
C ALA A 272 12.03 -3.42 6.03
N ARG A 273 12.06 -2.59 4.97
CA ARG A 273 13.13 -2.56 3.97
C ARG A 273 14.41 -1.85 4.42
N LEU A 274 14.41 -1.23 5.61
CA LEU A 274 15.64 -0.68 6.17
C LEU A 274 16.59 -1.82 6.55
N PRO A 275 17.92 -1.60 6.49
CA PRO A 275 18.90 -2.60 6.92
C PRO A 275 18.60 -3.09 8.35
N ILE A 276 18.85 -4.36 8.63
CA ILE A 276 18.56 -4.96 9.95
C ILE A 276 19.14 -4.14 11.12
N GLY A 277 20.38 -3.65 10.99
CA GLY A 277 21.00 -2.81 12.02
C GLY A 277 20.28 -1.47 12.26
N THR A 278 19.67 -0.91 11.22
CA THR A 278 18.80 0.28 11.34
C THR A 278 17.51 -0.05 12.06
N ARG A 279 16.84 -1.15 11.68
CA ARG A 279 15.60 -1.60 12.32
C ARG A 279 15.81 -1.86 13.81
N SER A 280 16.85 -2.61 14.18
CA SER A 280 17.20 -2.86 15.59
C SER A 280 17.48 -1.56 16.35
N TRP A 281 18.18 -0.59 15.74
CA TRP A 281 18.42 0.70 16.39
C TRP A 281 17.11 1.46 16.65
N ILE A 282 16.17 1.45 15.70
CA ILE A 282 14.86 2.11 15.86
C ILE A 282 14.09 1.45 17.01
N GLU A 283 14.08 0.11 17.08
CA GLU A 283 13.41 -0.65 18.14
C GLU A 283 14.01 -0.37 19.52
N ASP A 284 15.33 -0.37 19.64
CA ASP A 284 16.05 -0.04 20.87
C ASP A 284 15.75 1.40 21.33
N ALA A 285 15.83 2.36 20.40
CA ALA A 285 15.53 3.76 20.68
C ALA A 285 14.06 3.96 21.09
N ALA A 286 13.12 3.28 20.42
CA ALA A 286 11.71 3.27 20.79
C ALA A 286 11.51 2.72 22.22
N ALA A 287 12.14 1.59 22.56
CA ALA A 287 12.07 0.99 23.89
C ALA A 287 12.66 1.90 24.99
N GLU A 288 13.68 2.70 24.68
CA GLU A 288 14.17 3.73 25.59
C GLU A 288 13.20 4.89 25.77
N ILE A 289 12.60 5.40 24.70
CA ILE A 289 11.62 6.48 24.76
C ILE A 289 10.41 6.07 25.61
N ARG A 290 9.92 4.83 25.48
CA ARG A 290 8.83 4.30 26.33
C ARG A 290 9.16 4.36 27.82
N ARG A 291 10.42 4.05 28.18
CA ARG A 291 10.88 4.07 29.57
C ARG A 291 11.17 5.48 30.07
N SER A 292 11.60 6.37 29.18
CA SER A 292 12.04 7.72 29.50
C SER A 292 11.82 8.65 28.31
N PRO A 293 10.64 9.29 28.21
CA PRO A 293 10.26 10.10 27.04
C PRO A 293 11.28 11.18 26.65
N ASP A 294 11.96 11.80 27.62
CA ASP A 294 12.99 12.83 27.38
C ASP A 294 14.17 12.33 26.52
N LYS A 295 14.40 11.00 26.47
CA LYS A 295 15.44 10.40 25.60
C LYS A 295 15.19 10.65 24.11
N ILE A 296 13.97 11.04 23.72
CA ILE A 296 13.68 11.43 22.34
C ILE A 296 14.65 12.51 21.85
N VAL A 297 15.02 13.50 22.66
CA VAL A 297 15.89 14.62 22.22
C VAL A 297 17.27 14.12 21.79
N GLU A 298 17.83 13.17 22.54
CA GLU A 298 19.12 12.54 22.24
C GLU A 298 19.00 11.58 21.04
N ARG A 299 17.96 10.73 21.01
CA ARG A 299 17.80 9.70 19.98
C ARG A 299 17.43 10.29 18.62
N PHE A 300 16.57 11.30 18.60
CA PHE A 300 16.14 11.97 17.38
C PHE A 300 17.31 12.65 16.65
N SER A 301 18.19 13.33 17.39
CA SER A 301 19.42 13.92 16.85
C SER A 301 20.52 12.88 16.57
N GLY A 302 20.54 11.79 17.32
CA GLY A 302 21.45 10.66 17.08
C GLY A 302 21.14 9.83 15.83
N ALA A 303 19.93 9.96 15.27
CA ALA A 303 19.47 9.15 14.14
C ALA A 303 20.40 9.24 12.93
N GLU A 304 20.83 10.45 12.55
CA GLU A 304 21.71 10.63 11.37
C GLU A 304 23.04 9.89 11.52
N ARG A 305 23.66 9.95 12.70
CA ARG A 305 24.91 9.21 12.98
C ARG A 305 24.70 7.71 12.91
N ALA A 306 23.59 7.23 13.48
CA ALA A 306 23.23 5.82 13.45
C ALA A 306 22.96 5.33 12.01
N MET A 307 22.43 6.21 11.15
CA MET A 307 22.07 5.91 9.76
C MET A 307 23.15 6.26 8.74
N SER A 308 24.37 6.59 9.15
CA SER A 308 25.47 7.04 8.25
C SER A 308 25.85 6.06 7.13
N ARG A 309 25.38 4.80 7.18
CA ARG A 309 25.56 3.77 6.15
C ARG A 309 24.26 3.37 5.43
N ALA A 310 23.13 3.98 5.78
CA ALA A 310 21.81 3.72 5.18
C ALA A 310 21.46 4.82 4.16
N SER A 311 20.37 4.63 3.40
CA SER A 311 19.87 5.63 2.44
C SER A 311 19.58 6.98 3.11
N GLY A 312 19.61 8.08 2.34
CA GLY A 312 19.36 9.43 2.86
C GLY A 312 18.04 9.57 3.63
N ASP A 313 17.00 8.85 3.21
CA ASP A 313 15.67 8.89 3.85
C ASP A 313 15.56 8.03 5.13
N ALA A 314 16.56 7.17 5.43
CA ALA A 314 16.49 6.27 6.58
C ALA A 314 16.46 7.04 7.92
N ALA A 315 17.23 8.12 8.03
CA ALA A 315 17.22 8.97 9.22
C ALA A 315 15.87 9.67 9.41
N LEU A 316 15.26 10.14 8.31
CA LEU A 316 13.93 10.76 8.34
C LEU A 316 12.87 9.75 8.80
N LEU A 317 12.84 8.55 8.20
CA LEU A 317 11.91 7.49 8.59
C LEU A 317 12.07 7.07 10.05
N ALA A 318 13.32 6.92 10.51
CA ALA A 318 13.63 6.60 11.90
C ALA A 318 13.10 7.69 12.85
N ARG A 319 13.42 8.96 12.60
CA ARG A 319 12.94 10.09 13.40
C ARG A 319 11.41 10.16 13.46
N VAL A 320 10.75 10.00 12.31
CA VAL A 320 9.28 9.94 12.22
C VAL A 320 8.73 8.78 13.07
N GLN A 321 9.34 7.59 12.99
CA GLN A 321 8.95 6.44 13.82
C GLN A 321 9.06 6.78 15.31
N LEU A 322 10.21 7.31 15.76
CA LEU A 322 10.44 7.66 17.16
C LEU A 322 9.43 8.70 17.67
N LEU A 323 9.08 9.71 16.87
CA LEU A 323 8.06 10.70 17.24
C LEU A 323 6.69 10.05 17.37
N THR A 324 6.28 9.22 16.42
CA THR A 324 4.97 8.55 16.53
C THR A 324 4.91 7.57 17.69
N THR A 325 6.02 6.93 18.07
CA THR A 325 6.14 6.13 19.28
C THR A 325 5.97 7.01 20.53
N LEU A 326 6.64 8.16 20.59
CA LEU A 326 6.49 9.12 21.69
C LEU A 326 5.02 9.51 21.86
N VAL A 327 4.33 9.89 20.77
CA VAL A 327 2.92 10.30 20.82
C VAL A 327 2.01 9.16 21.25
N ALA A 328 2.24 7.94 20.74
CA ALA A 328 1.37 6.81 21.02
C ALA A 328 1.53 6.25 22.45
N GLU A 329 2.70 6.40 23.06
CA GLU A 329 3.06 5.69 24.29
C GLU A 329 3.33 6.61 25.50
N THR A 330 3.12 7.93 25.34
CA THR A 330 3.37 8.92 26.40
C THR A 330 2.16 9.85 26.60
N PHE A 331 1.99 10.37 27.81
CA PHE A 331 0.96 11.37 28.09
C PHE A 331 1.19 12.68 27.31
N ASP A 332 0.11 13.21 26.77
CA ASP A 332 0.09 14.40 25.90
C ASP A 332 0.81 15.63 26.50
N GLU A 333 0.67 15.83 27.81
CA GLU A 333 1.34 16.92 28.57
C GLU A 333 2.87 16.84 28.54
N THR A 334 3.41 15.63 28.35
CA THR A 334 4.86 15.43 28.18
C THR A 334 5.25 15.52 26.71
N VAL A 335 4.39 15.03 25.82
CA VAL A 335 4.62 15.01 24.36
C VAL A 335 4.73 16.44 23.80
N GLY A 336 3.79 17.33 24.12
CA GLY A 336 3.74 18.68 23.55
C GLY A 336 5.05 19.48 23.71
N PRO A 337 5.57 19.64 24.94
CA PRO A 337 6.85 20.32 25.17
C PRO A 337 8.04 19.66 24.47
N LEU A 338 8.05 18.32 24.37
CA LEU A 338 9.13 17.59 23.69
C LEU A 338 9.12 17.82 22.19
N ILE A 339 7.96 17.75 21.53
CA ILE A 339 7.83 18.05 20.10
C ILE A 339 8.29 19.48 19.80
N GLY A 340 7.91 20.44 20.67
CA GLY A 340 8.39 21.82 20.57
C GLY A 340 9.92 21.92 20.62
N LYS A 341 10.57 21.23 21.57
CA LYS A 341 12.05 21.19 21.67
C LYS A 341 12.70 20.59 20.42
N LEU A 342 12.18 19.48 19.91
CA LEU A 342 12.72 18.81 18.72
C LEU A 342 12.72 19.74 17.51
N TYR A 343 11.65 20.51 17.31
CA TYR A 343 11.53 21.41 16.18
C TYR A 343 12.33 22.71 16.37
N GLN A 344 12.29 23.33 17.55
CA GLN A 344 12.94 24.62 17.80
C GLN A 344 14.47 24.55 17.71
N TRP A 345 15.05 23.45 18.18
CA TRP A 345 16.49 23.25 18.22
C TRP A 345 17.01 22.33 17.12
N GLY A 346 16.12 21.82 16.28
CA GLY A 346 16.47 20.88 15.22
C GLY A 346 16.88 21.57 13.92
N ASP A 347 17.65 20.85 13.11
CA ASP A 347 17.94 21.22 11.73
C ASP A 347 16.71 21.08 10.80
N SER A 348 16.88 21.38 9.50
CA SER A 348 15.77 21.28 8.54
C SER A 348 15.18 19.87 8.40
N ASP A 349 16.00 18.82 8.49
CA ASP A 349 15.55 17.44 8.33
C ASP A 349 14.85 16.93 9.59
N GLU A 350 15.31 17.40 10.76
CA GLU A 350 14.67 17.17 12.05
C GLU A 350 13.31 17.87 12.14
N ARG A 351 13.23 19.12 11.70
CA ARG A 351 11.96 19.86 11.61
C ARG A 351 10.99 19.20 10.64
N LEU A 352 11.50 18.72 9.50
CA LEU A 352 10.70 17.94 8.54
C LEU A 352 10.15 16.67 9.17
N ALA A 353 11.00 15.93 9.91
CA ALA A 353 10.59 14.73 10.62
C ALA A 353 9.53 15.01 11.68
N VAL A 354 9.61 16.14 12.38
CA VAL A 354 8.57 16.57 13.33
C VAL A 354 7.23 16.78 12.63
N LEU A 355 7.20 17.54 11.53
CA LEU A 355 5.97 17.81 10.79
C LEU A 355 5.33 16.53 10.22
N ARG A 356 6.14 15.63 9.67
CA ARG A 356 5.66 14.31 9.17
C ARG A 356 5.17 13.42 10.31
N GLY A 357 5.84 13.43 11.46
CA GLY A 357 5.40 12.69 12.64
C GLY A 357 4.06 13.20 13.20
N LEU A 358 3.85 14.51 13.22
CA LEU A 358 2.58 15.15 13.59
C LEU A 358 1.45 14.76 12.62
N GLU A 359 1.72 14.79 11.31
CA GLU A 359 0.80 14.33 10.27
C GLU A 359 0.35 12.90 10.50
N LEU A 360 1.28 11.96 10.67
CA LEU A 360 0.93 10.56 10.90
C LEU A 360 0.14 10.36 12.20
N SER A 361 0.57 11.01 13.28
CA SER A 361 -0.10 10.90 14.58
C SER A 361 -1.53 11.45 14.55
N ALA A 362 -1.77 12.50 13.76
CA ALA A 362 -3.09 13.08 13.57
C ALA A 362 -4.00 12.20 12.70
N LEU A 363 -3.46 11.60 11.64
CA LEU A 363 -4.20 10.65 10.78
C LEU A 363 -4.56 9.37 11.54
N ASP A 364 -3.70 8.91 12.44
CA ASP A 364 -3.94 7.75 13.30
C ASP A 364 -4.85 8.07 14.51
N GLY A 365 -5.29 9.32 14.67
CA GLY A 365 -6.17 9.74 15.75
C GLY A 365 -5.53 9.69 17.16
N ARG A 366 -4.19 9.68 17.24
CA ARG A 366 -3.43 9.53 18.49
C ARG A 366 -2.96 10.85 19.10
N LEU A 367 -3.11 11.96 18.39
CA LEU A 367 -2.62 13.25 18.84
C LEU A 367 -3.57 13.89 19.86
N GLY A 368 -3.05 14.19 21.05
CA GLY A 368 -3.81 14.89 22.10
C GLY A 368 -3.87 16.41 21.91
N PRO A 369 -4.69 17.13 22.71
CA PRO A 369 -4.92 18.55 22.56
C PRO A 369 -3.67 19.43 22.72
N VAL A 370 -2.76 19.09 23.65
CA VAL A 370 -1.54 19.85 23.92
C VAL A 370 -0.53 19.66 22.79
N ALA A 371 -0.30 18.42 22.34
CA ALA A 371 0.52 18.15 21.17
C ALA A 371 -0.08 18.76 19.89
N THR A 372 -1.41 18.80 19.76
CA THR A 372 -2.10 19.47 18.65
C THR A 372 -1.84 20.97 18.67
N ALA A 373 -2.01 21.64 19.81
CA ALA A 373 -1.76 23.07 19.94
C ALA A 373 -0.30 23.43 19.58
N ALA A 374 0.65 22.68 20.12
CA ALA A 374 2.06 22.81 19.75
C ALA A 374 2.26 22.61 18.24
N GLY A 375 1.70 21.53 17.67
CA GLY A 375 1.80 21.22 16.25
C GLY A 375 1.28 22.33 15.34
N VAL A 376 0.21 23.04 15.72
CA VAL A 376 -0.30 24.19 14.98
C VAL A 376 0.74 25.30 14.93
N GLU A 377 1.32 25.69 16.07
CA GLU A 377 2.35 26.73 16.13
C GLU A 377 3.57 26.40 15.26
N LEU A 378 4.03 25.14 15.32
CA LEU A 378 5.17 24.65 14.53
C LEU A 378 4.86 24.64 13.03
N THR A 379 3.63 24.26 12.66
CA THR A 379 3.17 24.24 11.26
C THR A 379 3.08 25.65 10.69
N GLU A 380 2.57 26.62 11.47
CA GLU A 380 2.56 28.03 11.05
C GLU A 380 3.96 28.60 10.88
N ASP A 381 4.89 28.22 11.76
CA ASP A 381 6.29 28.59 11.64
C ASP A 381 6.96 27.99 10.38
N ALA A 382 6.68 26.73 10.07
CA ALA A 382 7.16 26.08 8.85
C ALA A 382 6.71 26.84 7.59
N LEU A 383 5.48 27.36 7.57
CA LEU A 383 4.97 28.19 6.47
C LEU A 383 5.68 29.54 6.34
N ARG A 384 6.36 30.04 7.38
CA ARG A 384 7.19 31.25 7.32
C ARG A 384 8.59 30.97 6.76
N CYS A 385 9.04 29.72 6.77
CA CYS A 385 10.35 29.31 6.25
C CYS A 385 10.40 29.22 4.72
N ASN A 386 11.58 29.35 4.12
CA ASN A 386 11.77 29.24 2.66
C ASN A 386 12.24 27.84 2.20
N ASP A 387 12.13 26.81 3.05
CA ASP A 387 12.42 25.42 2.68
C ASP A 387 11.16 24.78 2.05
N PRO A 388 11.18 24.39 0.76
CA PRO A 388 10.03 23.79 0.07
C PRO A 388 9.49 22.55 0.78
N ARG A 389 10.37 21.74 1.39
CA ARG A 389 10.00 20.48 2.05
C ARG A 389 9.20 20.74 3.32
N LEU A 390 9.60 21.74 4.10
CA LEU A 390 8.89 22.14 5.31
C LEU A 390 7.52 22.76 4.98
N VAL A 391 7.44 23.62 3.97
CA VAL A 391 6.17 24.23 3.54
C VAL A 391 5.21 23.16 3.02
N ALA A 392 5.70 22.19 2.24
CA ALA A 392 4.89 21.07 1.76
C ALA A 392 4.39 20.19 2.91
N ALA A 393 5.27 19.79 3.84
CA ALA A 393 4.88 18.99 5.00
C ALA A 393 3.87 19.73 5.90
N ALA A 394 4.01 21.06 6.03
CA ALA A 394 3.08 21.90 6.78
C ALA A 394 1.66 21.93 6.18
N LEU A 395 1.52 21.63 4.88
CA LEU A 395 0.23 21.58 4.17
C LEU A 395 -0.27 20.15 3.94
N GLY A 396 0.39 19.16 4.57
CA GLY A 396 -0.09 17.79 4.63
C GLY A 396 -1.34 17.62 5.49
N GLY A 397 -1.66 16.38 5.87
CA GLY A 397 -2.89 16.02 6.58
C GLY A 397 -3.11 16.79 7.89
N PHE A 398 -2.04 17.02 8.66
CA PHE A 398 -2.10 17.83 9.88
C PHE A 398 -2.54 19.28 9.57
N GLY A 399 -1.86 19.94 8.64
CA GLY A 399 -2.16 21.32 8.27
C GLY A 399 -3.55 21.48 7.70
N SER A 400 -3.96 20.56 6.83
CA SER A 400 -5.33 20.51 6.30
C SER A 400 -6.38 20.34 7.39
N ARG A 401 -6.07 19.71 8.53
CA ARG A 401 -7.06 19.51 9.60
C ARG A 401 -7.10 20.65 10.61
N PHE A 402 -5.94 21.22 10.97
CA PHE A 402 -5.83 22.09 12.13
C PHE A 402 -5.47 23.55 11.83
N LEU A 403 -4.91 23.87 10.65
CA LEU A 403 -4.64 25.26 10.32
C LEU A 403 -5.92 26.04 10.04
N GLY A 404 -5.96 27.29 10.51
CA GLY A 404 -6.99 28.25 10.12
C GLY A 404 -7.03 28.47 8.61
N GLN A 405 -8.22 28.71 8.06
CA GLN A 405 -8.44 28.80 6.61
C GLN A 405 -7.58 29.88 5.94
N HIS A 406 -7.40 31.04 6.59
CA HIS A 406 -6.54 32.09 6.08
C HIS A 406 -5.08 31.62 5.93
N THR A 407 -4.49 31.09 7.00
CA THR A 407 -3.11 30.59 7.01
C THR A 407 -2.90 29.48 5.98
N TRP A 408 -3.85 28.55 5.88
CA TRP A 408 -3.79 27.45 4.92
C TRP A 408 -3.80 27.94 3.46
N ARG A 409 -4.70 28.88 3.09
CA ARG A 409 -4.73 29.47 1.73
C ARG A 409 -3.39 30.11 1.35
N HIS A 410 -2.82 30.87 2.27
CA HIS A 410 -1.52 31.52 2.05
C HIS A 410 -0.40 30.50 1.88
N GLY A 411 -0.43 29.38 2.61
CA GLY A 411 0.49 28.26 2.39
C GLY A 411 0.34 27.65 1.00
N VAL A 412 -0.89 27.37 0.55
CA VAL A 412 -1.14 26.82 -0.81
C VAL A 412 -0.59 27.76 -1.88
N MET A 413 -0.86 29.06 -1.77
CA MET A 413 -0.28 30.05 -2.69
C MET A 413 1.24 30.07 -2.63
N LYS A 414 1.83 29.90 -1.43
CA LYS A 414 3.28 29.81 -1.27
C LYS A 414 3.88 28.63 -2.03
N LEU A 415 3.25 27.44 -2.01
CA LEU A 415 3.72 26.31 -2.82
C LEU A 415 3.71 26.62 -4.31
N ILE A 416 2.65 27.29 -4.82
CA ILE A 416 2.60 27.75 -6.22
C ILE A 416 3.76 28.70 -6.53
N PHE A 417 4.05 29.66 -5.63
CA PHE A 417 5.17 30.58 -5.80
C PHE A 417 6.54 29.88 -5.79
N MET A 418 6.66 28.79 -5.02
CA MET A 418 7.87 27.98 -4.90
C MET A 418 7.97 26.89 -5.97
N GLU A 419 6.99 26.78 -6.87
CA GLU A 419 6.88 25.75 -7.91
C GLU A 419 6.92 24.32 -7.33
N VAL A 420 6.33 24.15 -6.14
CA VAL A 420 6.16 22.84 -5.50
C VAL A 420 4.80 22.27 -5.91
N PRO A 421 4.75 20.99 -6.36
CA PRO A 421 3.50 20.36 -6.78
C PRO A 421 2.42 20.38 -5.69
N LEU A 422 1.20 20.80 -6.07
CA LEU A 422 0.03 20.81 -5.18
C LEU A 422 -0.52 19.42 -4.89
N SER A 423 -0.04 18.37 -5.56
CA SER A 423 -0.30 16.97 -5.18
C SER A 423 0.13 16.66 -3.75
N ALA A 424 1.06 17.44 -3.18
CA ALA A 424 1.44 17.34 -1.77
C ALA A 424 0.43 17.95 -0.78
N VAL A 425 -0.56 18.72 -1.24
CA VAL A 425 -1.55 19.39 -0.38
C VAL A 425 -2.71 18.45 -0.09
N TYR A 426 -2.75 17.94 1.14
CA TYR A 426 -3.85 17.09 1.58
C TYR A 426 -5.16 17.87 1.64
N GLY A 427 -6.26 17.27 1.17
CA GLY A 427 -7.60 17.87 1.26
C GLY A 427 -7.78 19.18 0.48
N LEU A 428 -6.94 19.46 -0.53
CA LEU A 428 -7.04 20.65 -1.38
C LEU A 428 -8.45 20.83 -1.96
N SER A 429 -9.01 19.75 -2.53
CA SER A 429 -10.37 19.73 -3.06
C SER A 429 -11.42 20.01 -1.99
N ASN A 430 -11.19 19.66 -0.72
CA ASN A 430 -12.16 19.90 0.35
C ASN A 430 -12.12 21.36 0.82
N ARG A 431 -10.92 21.92 1.00
CA ARG A 431 -10.71 23.26 1.56
C ARG A 431 -10.69 24.39 0.54
N ALA A 432 -10.57 24.08 -0.76
CA ALA A 432 -10.64 25.09 -1.81
C ALA A 432 -11.97 25.86 -1.76
N ASP A 433 -11.89 27.18 -1.86
CA ASP A 433 -13.01 28.10 -1.72
C ASP A 433 -12.88 29.32 -2.66
N PRO A 434 -13.91 30.19 -2.73
CA PRO A 434 -13.90 31.33 -3.66
C PRO A 434 -12.75 32.32 -3.43
N GLU A 435 -12.29 32.47 -2.19
CA GLU A 435 -11.19 33.38 -1.87
C GLU A 435 -9.85 32.84 -2.36
N LEU A 436 -9.58 31.53 -2.18
CA LEU A 436 -8.43 30.89 -2.82
C LEU A 436 -8.50 31.00 -4.35
N GLY A 437 -9.70 30.83 -4.91
CA GLY A 437 -9.97 31.05 -6.33
C GLY A 437 -9.66 32.47 -6.80
N ARG A 438 -9.95 33.49 -5.98
CA ARG A 438 -9.58 34.88 -6.26
C ARG A 438 -8.05 35.06 -6.23
N MET A 439 -7.39 34.55 -5.19
CA MET A 439 -5.93 34.64 -5.03
C MET A 439 -5.18 34.04 -6.23
N VAL A 440 -5.59 32.85 -6.70
CA VAL A 440 -4.94 32.20 -7.85
C VAL A 440 -5.23 32.92 -9.17
N ARG A 441 -6.42 33.52 -9.35
CA ARG A 441 -6.72 34.36 -10.52
C ARG A 441 -5.84 35.61 -10.57
N ASP A 442 -5.67 36.28 -9.43
CA ASP A 442 -4.83 37.47 -9.33
C ASP A 442 -3.37 37.12 -9.66
N TYR A 443 -2.87 36.00 -9.13
CA TYR A 443 -1.54 35.47 -9.45
C TYR A 443 -1.36 35.17 -10.96
N ILE A 444 -2.33 34.47 -11.57
CA ILE A 444 -2.30 34.14 -13.01
C ILE A 444 -2.30 35.42 -13.86
N SER A 445 -3.14 36.40 -13.49
CA SER A 445 -3.21 37.70 -14.16
C SER A 445 -1.88 38.43 -14.10
N GLU A 446 -1.24 38.47 -12.93
CA GLU A 446 0.07 39.10 -12.74
C GLU A 446 1.18 38.39 -13.54
N ARG A 447 1.21 37.06 -13.55
CA ARG A 447 2.17 36.27 -14.36
C ARG A 447 2.02 36.60 -15.85
N ARG A 448 0.78 36.60 -16.36
CA ARG A 448 0.47 36.91 -17.76
C ARG A 448 0.83 38.37 -18.12
N ALA A 449 0.50 39.33 -17.26
CA ALA A 449 0.86 40.74 -17.45
C ALA A 449 2.38 40.96 -17.49
N ALA A 450 3.13 40.15 -16.74
CA ALA A 450 4.60 40.14 -16.73
C ALA A 450 5.23 39.27 -17.84
N GLY A 451 4.44 38.67 -18.75
CA GLY A 451 4.94 37.79 -19.82
C GLY A 451 5.54 36.47 -19.32
N ARG A 452 5.21 36.03 -18.10
CA ARG A 452 5.71 34.78 -17.49
C ARG A 452 4.74 33.62 -17.72
N SER A 453 5.26 32.39 -17.80
CA SER A 453 4.44 31.17 -17.87
C SER A 453 3.61 30.97 -16.61
N VAL A 454 2.48 30.28 -16.74
CA VAL A 454 1.60 29.92 -15.61
C VAL A 454 1.85 28.45 -15.25
N PRO A 455 2.15 28.12 -13.98
CA PRO A 455 2.27 26.73 -13.54
C PRO A 455 0.96 25.96 -13.73
N ASP A 456 1.05 24.69 -14.13
CA ASP A 456 -0.12 23.82 -14.36
C ASP A 456 -1.00 23.72 -13.12
N ASP A 457 -0.39 23.63 -11.94
CA ASP A 457 -1.11 23.58 -10.66
C ASP A 457 -1.93 24.84 -10.37
N ALA A 458 -1.47 26.02 -10.81
CA ALA A 458 -2.26 27.24 -10.69
C ALA A 458 -3.51 27.17 -11.59
N GLN A 459 -3.39 26.57 -12.78
CA GLN A 459 -4.51 26.37 -13.68
C GLN A 459 -5.48 25.30 -13.14
N THR A 460 -4.97 24.20 -12.61
CA THR A 460 -5.76 23.15 -11.94
C THR A 460 -6.54 23.72 -10.75
N LEU A 461 -5.89 24.52 -9.91
CA LEU A 461 -6.54 25.15 -8.76
C LEU A 461 -7.60 26.19 -9.17
N GLN A 462 -7.36 26.93 -10.25
CA GLN A 462 -8.36 27.83 -10.84
C GLN A 462 -9.61 27.05 -11.29
N ASN A 463 -9.41 25.93 -11.99
CA ASN A 463 -10.51 25.10 -12.48
C ASN A 463 -11.31 24.50 -11.30
N LEU A 464 -10.61 23.94 -10.32
CA LEU A 464 -11.20 23.36 -9.10
C LEU A 464 -12.08 24.36 -8.35
N THR A 465 -11.63 25.60 -8.18
CA THR A 465 -12.38 26.65 -7.47
C THR A 465 -13.54 27.22 -8.28
N ALA A 466 -13.46 27.18 -9.62
CA ALA A 466 -14.56 27.57 -10.50
C ALA A 466 -15.72 26.57 -10.42
N THR A 467 -15.45 25.27 -10.54
CA THR A 467 -16.47 24.21 -10.46
C THR A 467 -17.23 24.26 -9.14
N LYS A 468 -16.53 24.48 -8.02
CA LYS A 468 -17.17 24.64 -6.71
C LYS A 468 -18.10 25.85 -6.61
N SER A 469 -17.75 26.94 -7.28
CA SER A 469 -18.54 28.17 -7.28
C SER A 469 -19.84 28.01 -8.08
N GLU A 470 -19.85 27.10 -9.07
CA GLU A 470 -21.04 26.74 -9.85
C GLU A 470 -21.97 25.81 -9.08
N VAL A 471 -21.43 24.85 -8.29
CA VAL A 471 -22.23 23.95 -7.45
C VAL A 471 -22.84 24.65 -6.23
N ALA A 472 -22.24 25.74 -5.76
CA ALA A 472 -22.73 26.54 -4.64
C ALA A 472 -23.81 27.58 -5.04
N ARG A 473 -24.08 27.74 -6.33
CA ARG A 473 -25.15 28.59 -6.89
C ARG A 473 -26.37 27.74 -7.21
#